data_AF-A0A382XTH0-F1
#
_entry.id   AF-A0A382XTH0-F1
#
_cell.length_a   1.000
_cell.length_b   1.000
_cell.length_c   1.000
_cell.angle_alpha   90.00
_cell.angle_beta   90.00
_cell.angle_gamma   90.00
#
_symmetry.space_group_name_H-M   'P 1'
#
loop_
_entity.id
_entity.type
_entity.pdbx_description
1 polymer ?
#
loop_
_entity_poly.entity_id
_entity_poly.type
_entity_poly.pdbx_seq_one_letter_code
_entity_poly.pdbx_strand_id
1 'polypeptide(L)'
;NAIRSGNMSEEERNRLLEHLTDPISSLVLADSESQSLAVSLDELRVRDALDDFRESMSSLERSGVLNRAAEHLPTWEVLRDRLDERGRSLTRPELSVLLAHAKMDLMSQLLRSRLPDDPVSERYLRSYFPEEAVRVAGETALLTHRLRRPIVASQLTNDLVGLMGATFTNRIARDTGSAPADIARAWLIAAHLADHNDLTKRVRGIENRLSPRITYRWLLGLSRVLERTTRWLLSNFGHEINASTIIEENLDQLVILRGEFGNFVAGD
;
A
#
# COMPACT_ATOMS: atom_id res chain seq x y z
N ASN A 1 -4.42 -21.33 18.28
CA ASN A 1 -3.33 -22.33 18.38
C ASN A 1 -2.78 -22.45 19.79
N ALA A 2 -2.48 -21.37 20.51
CA ALA A 2 -1.90 -21.43 21.87
C ALA A 2 -2.70 -22.26 22.92
N ILE A 3 -4.03 -22.16 22.97
CA ILE A 3 -4.85 -22.99 23.88
C ILE A 3 -4.88 -24.44 23.43
N ARG A 4 -5.05 -24.70 22.12
CA ARG A 4 -5.04 -26.06 21.57
C ARG A 4 -3.69 -26.76 21.73
N SER A 5 -2.60 -26.01 21.82
CA SER A 5 -1.26 -26.53 22.11
C SER A 5 -0.94 -26.61 23.60
N GLY A 6 -1.86 -26.23 24.49
CA GLY A 6 -1.68 -26.25 25.94
C GLY A 6 -0.75 -25.16 26.50
N ASN A 7 -0.38 -24.16 25.68
CA ASN A 7 0.56 -23.10 26.07
C ASN A 7 -0.09 -21.94 26.82
N MET A 8 -1.41 -21.96 27.01
CA MET A 8 -2.18 -20.89 27.64
C MET A 8 -3.53 -21.41 28.13
N SER A 9 -3.94 -21.02 29.35
CA SER A 9 -5.28 -21.30 29.85
C SER A 9 -6.34 -20.40 29.21
N GLU A 10 -7.61 -20.74 29.39
CA GLU A 10 -8.72 -19.91 28.93
C GLU A 10 -8.77 -18.55 29.63
N GLU A 11 -8.46 -18.52 30.93
CA GLU A 11 -8.42 -17.31 31.75
C GLU A 11 -7.23 -16.42 31.38
N GLU A 12 -6.08 -17.01 31.05
CA GLU A 12 -4.91 -16.28 30.55
C GLU A 12 -5.18 -15.64 29.18
N ARG A 13 -5.84 -16.39 28.27
CA ARG A 13 -6.30 -15.84 26.99
C ARG A 13 -7.23 -14.65 27.20
N ASN A 14 -8.24 -14.79 28.06
CA ASN A 14 -9.25 -13.75 28.22
C ASN A 14 -8.63 -12.45 28.76
N ARG A 15 -7.72 -12.56 29.74
CA ARG A 15 -6.96 -11.41 30.25
C ARG A 15 -6.06 -10.79 29.18
N LEU A 16 -5.39 -11.61 28.37
CA LEU A 16 -4.59 -11.12 27.26
C LEU A 16 -5.46 -10.35 26.25
N LEU A 17 -6.60 -10.91 25.85
CA LEU A 17 -7.51 -10.26 24.89
C LEU A 17 -8.06 -8.93 25.42
N GLU A 18 -8.39 -8.87 26.72
CA GLU A 18 -8.80 -7.63 27.37
C GLU A 18 -7.68 -6.58 27.31
N HIS A 19 -6.44 -6.96 27.62
CA HIS A 19 -5.28 -6.06 27.55
C HIS A 19 -4.94 -5.61 26.12
N LEU A 20 -5.23 -6.44 25.11
CA LEU A 20 -5.01 -6.12 23.70
C LEU A 20 -6.07 -5.17 23.12
N THR A 21 -7.11 -4.78 23.87
CA THR A 21 -8.21 -3.92 23.38
C THR A 21 -7.70 -2.57 22.87
N ASP A 22 -6.88 -1.87 23.65
CA ASP A 22 -6.39 -0.52 23.28
C ASP A 22 -5.39 -0.57 22.11
N PRO A 23 -4.40 -1.50 22.08
CA PRO A 23 -3.55 -1.68 20.92
C PRO A 23 -4.32 -2.00 19.64
N ILE A 24 -5.31 -2.89 19.69
CA ILE A 24 -6.12 -3.26 18.51
C ILE A 24 -6.95 -2.07 18.05
N SER A 25 -7.59 -1.34 18.98
CA SER A 25 -8.37 -0.14 18.66
C SER A 25 -7.52 0.91 17.95
N SER A 26 -6.30 1.12 18.42
CA SER A 26 -5.35 2.05 17.78
C SER A 26 -4.98 1.61 16.35
N LEU A 27 -4.78 0.31 16.11
CA LEU A 27 -4.52 -0.22 14.76
C LEU A 27 -5.71 -0.01 13.81
N VAL A 28 -6.94 -0.24 14.29
CA VAL A 28 -8.16 -0.06 13.50
C VAL A 28 -8.38 1.41 13.14
N LEU A 29 -8.15 2.33 14.07
CA LEU A 29 -8.24 3.76 13.81
C LEU A 29 -7.19 4.22 12.80
N ALA A 30 -5.94 3.79 12.97
CA ALA A 30 -4.86 4.13 12.05
C ALA A 30 -5.11 3.60 10.62
N ASP A 31 -5.69 2.40 10.49
CA ASP A 31 -6.11 1.86 9.19
C ASP A 31 -7.23 2.71 8.58
N SER A 32 -8.28 3.05 9.36
CA SER A 32 -9.41 3.86 8.90
C SER A 32 -8.98 5.24 8.40
N GLU A 33 -8.09 5.90 9.14
CA GLU A 33 -7.47 7.17 8.73
C GLU A 33 -6.67 7.01 7.42
N SER A 34 -5.92 5.91 7.29
CA SER A 34 -5.16 5.62 6.07
C SER A 34 -6.07 5.43 4.84
N GLN A 35 -7.24 4.80 5.00
CA GLN A 35 -8.20 4.62 3.92
C GLN A 35 -8.79 5.96 3.47
N SER A 36 -9.17 6.81 4.42
CA SER A 36 -9.69 8.16 4.12
C SER A 36 -8.63 9.05 3.44
N LEU A 37 -7.38 8.93 3.86
CA LEU A 37 -6.25 9.61 3.24
C LEU A 37 -6.04 9.15 1.80
N ALA A 38 -6.05 7.84 1.53
CA ALA A 38 -5.88 7.29 0.19
C ALA A 38 -6.92 7.85 -0.80
N VAL A 39 -8.19 7.90 -0.40
CA VAL A 39 -9.27 8.52 -1.22
C VAL A 39 -9.01 10.00 -1.46
N SER A 40 -8.48 10.72 -0.47
CA SER A 40 -8.15 12.14 -0.60
C SER A 40 -6.98 12.39 -1.55
N LEU A 41 -6.00 11.49 -1.58
CA LEU A 41 -4.90 11.53 -2.55
C LEU A 41 -5.42 11.25 -3.98
N ASP A 42 -6.31 10.27 -4.13
CA ASP A 42 -6.91 9.96 -5.44
C ASP A 42 -7.85 11.08 -5.94
N GLU A 43 -8.52 11.80 -5.04
CA GLU A 43 -9.29 13.00 -5.39
C GLU A 43 -8.41 14.11 -5.99
N LEU A 44 -7.13 14.18 -5.59
CA LEU A 44 -6.16 15.07 -6.24
C LEU A 44 -5.68 14.49 -7.57
N ARG A 45 -5.36 13.20 -7.63
CA ARG A 45 -4.87 12.55 -8.85
C ARG A 45 -5.89 12.61 -9.99
N VAL A 46 -7.16 12.38 -9.71
CA VAL A 46 -8.20 12.32 -10.74
C VAL A 46 -8.41 13.65 -11.46
N ARG A 47 -8.03 14.77 -10.83
CA ARG A 47 -8.09 16.10 -11.46
C ARG A 47 -7.10 16.23 -12.63
N ASP A 48 -5.95 15.59 -12.51
CA ASP A 48 -4.86 15.68 -13.48
C ASP A 48 -4.83 14.46 -14.43
N ALA A 49 -5.38 13.32 -14.01
CA ALA A 49 -5.21 12.03 -14.69
C ALA A 49 -6.52 11.22 -14.76
N LEU A 50 -7.63 11.85 -15.15
CA LEU A 50 -8.94 11.18 -15.27
C LEU A 50 -8.91 9.96 -16.19
N ASP A 51 -8.15 9.99 -17.28
CA ASP A 51 -8.03 8.85 -18.19
C ASP A 51 -7.43 7.60 -17.53
N ASP A 52 -6.51 7.74 -16.58
CA ASP A 52 -5.99 6.59 -15.84
C ASP A 52 -7.07 5.90 -15.01
N PHE A 53 -8.01 6.67 -14.44
CA PHE A 53 -9.16 6.12 -13.71
C PHE A 53 -10.16 5.45 -14.67
N ARG A 54 -10.39 6.04 -15.85
CA ARG A 54 -11.22 5.46 -16.91
C ARG A 54 -10.68 4.11 -17.39
N GLU A 55 -9.38 4.06 -17.68
CA GLU A 55 -8.72 2.83 -18.10
C GLU A 55 -8.69 1.78 -17.00
N SER A 56 -8.46 2.19 -15.74
CA SER A 56 -8.51 1.28 -14.60
C SER A 56 -9.90 0.68 -14.38
N MET A 57 -10.96 1.49 -14.48
CA MET A 57 -12.35 0.99 -14.45
C MET A 57 -12.58 -0.04 -15.55
N SER A 58 -12.18 0.28 -16.78
CA SER A 58 -12.36 -0.60 -17.93
C SER A 58 -11.54 -1.89 -17.81
N SER A 59 -10.37 -1.84 -17.18
CA SER A 59 -9.55 -3.02 -16.88
C SER A 59 -10.23 -3.93 -15.86
N LEU A 60 -10.71 -3.36 -14.74
CA LEU A 60 -11.38 -4.10 -13.67
C LEU A 60 -12.70 -4.73 -14.13
N GLU A 61 -13.43 -4.08 -15.04
CA GLU A 61 -14.62 -4.69 -15.66
C GLU A 61 -14.27 -5.85 -16.58
N ARG A 62 -13.24 -5.69 -17.42
CA ARG A 62 -12.79 -6.76 -18.33
C ARG A 62 -12.29 -7.99 -17.57
N SER A 63 -11.69 -7.80 -16.39
CA SER A 63 -11.29 -8.91 -15.51
C SER A 63 -12.45 -9.52 -14.72
N GLY A 64 -13.64 -8.93 -14.78
CA GLY A 64 -14.83 -9.36 -14.03
C GLY A 64 -14.79 -9.00 -12.54
N VAL A 65 -13.82 -8.20 -12.10
CA VAL A 65 -13.73 -7.74 -10.70
C VAL A 65 -14.74 -6.64 -10.41
N LEU A 66 -14.98 -5.76 -11.39
CA LEU A 66 -15.91 -4.63 -11.26
C LEU A 66 -17.15 -4.85 -12.13
N ASN A 67 -18.32 -4.50 -11.56
CA ASN A 67 -19.54 -4.26 -12.31
C ASN A 67 -19.98 -2.82 -12.06
N ARG A 68 -19.71 -1.90 -13.00
CA ARG A 68 -19.99 -0.47 -12.80
C ARG A 68 -21.47 -0.18 -12.51
N ALA A 69 -22.38 -0.89 -13.16
CA ALA A 69 -23.81 -0.67 -12.98
C ALA A 69 -24.26 -1.06 -11.56
N ALA A 70 -23.77 -2.19 -11.05
CA ALA A 70 -24.07 -2.64 -9.68
C ALA A 70 -23.49 -1.69 -8.62
N GLU A 71 -22.32 -1.11 -8.90
CA GLU A 71 -21.63 -0.17 -8.01
C GLU A 71 -22.07 1.29 -8.19
N HIS A 72 -23.04 1.56 -9.07
CA HIS A 72 -23.53 2.90 -9.39
C HIS A 72 -22.42 3.87 -9.87
N LEU A 73 -21.38 3.34 -10.50
CA LEU A 73 -20.30 4.14 -11.07
C LEU A 73 -20.74 4.79 -12.40
N PRO A 74 -20.34 6.05 -12.65
CA PRO A 74 -20.76 6.77 -13.84
C PRO A 74 -20.13 6.17 -15.12
N THR A 75 -20.86 6.28 -16.23
CA THR A 75 -20.30 6.02 -17.55
C THR A 75 -19.32 7.13 -17.94
N TRP A 76 -18.54 6.90 -19.00
CA TRP A 76 -17.61 7.90 -19.48
C TRP A 76 -18.31 9.15 -20.01
N GLU A 77 -19.45 8.97 -20.69
CA GLU A 77 -20.29 10.08 -21.17
C GLU A 77 -20.74 10.96 -20.00
N VAL A 78 -21.24 10.34 -18.92
CA VAL A 78 -21.65 11.06 -17.70
C VAL A 78 -20.49 11.82 -17.05
N LEU A 79 -19.28 11.23 -17.02
CA LEU A 79 -18.11 11.91 -16.46
C LEU A 79 -17.68 13.12 -17.29
N ARG A 80 -17.73 13.01 -18.63
CA ARG A 80 -17.42 14.13 -19.53
C ARG A 80 -18.43 15.26 -19.36
N ASP A 81 -19.73 14.94 -19.34
CA ASP A 81 -20.78 15.95 -19.16
C ASP A 81 -20.63 16.66 -17.80
N ARG A 82 -20.32 15.93 -16.71
CA ARG A 82 -20.03 16.53 -15.39
C ARG A 82 -18.81 17.44 -15.41
N LEU A 83 -17.77 17.09 -16.17
CA LEU A 83 -16.56 17.88 -16.29
C LEU A 83 -16.83 19.18 -17.05
N ASP A 84 -17.54 19.10 -18.17
CA ASP A 84 -17.88 20.24 -19.02
C ASP A 84 -18.84 21.22 -18.31
N GLU A 85 -19.85 20.73 -17.59
CA GLU A 85 -20.84 21.58 -16.94
C GLU A 85 -20.41 22.14 -15.59
N ARG A 86 -19.66 21.36 -14.79
CA ARG A 86 -19.45 21.63 -13.36
C ARG A 86 -17.99 21.57 -12.92
N GLY A 87 -17.07 21.25 -13.85
CA GLY A 87 -15.66 21.02 -13.52
C GLY A 87 -15.45 19.86 -12.54
N ARG A 88 -16.39 18.91 -12.49
CA ARG A 88 -16.37 17.78 -11.55
C ARG A 88 -16.13 16.47 -12.29
N SER A 89 -15.14 15.73 -11.83
CA SER A 89 -14.84 14.37 -12.28
C SER A 89 -15.49 13.33 -11.35
N LEU A 90 -14.78 12.27 -10.99
CA LEU A 90 -15.19 11.31 -9.97
C LEU A 90 -15.29 11.97 -8.59
N THR A 91 -16.33 11.57 -7.86
CA THR A 91 -16.59 11.97 -6.48
C THR A 91 -15.86 11.06 -5.50
N ARG A 92 -15.73 11.49 -4.24
CA ARG A 92 -15.08 10.67 -3.19
C ARG A 92 -15.72 9.29 -2.99
N PRO A 93 -17.07 9.13 -2.98
CA PRO A 93 -17.68 7.80 -2.91
C PRO A 93 -17.31 6.91 -4.11
N GLU A 94 -17.35 7.46 -5.33
CA GLU A 94 -16.98 6.73 -6.55
C GLU A 94 -15.49 6.32 -6.51
N LEU A 95 -14.60 7.21 -6.06
CA LEU A 95 -13.17 6.91 -5.85
C LEU A 95 -12.95 5.82 -4.79
N SER A 96 -13.71 5.84 -3.69
CA SER A 96 -13.64 4.81 -2.64
C SER A 96 -14.00 3.42 -3.18
N VAL A 97 -15.03 3.33 -4.04
CA VAL A 97 -15.40 2.08 -4.71
C VAL A 97 -14.26 1.59 -5.59
N LEU A 98 -13.69 2.47 -6.43
CA LEU A 98 -12.57 2.10 -7.29
C LEU A 98 -11.34 1.65 -6.51
N LEU A 99 -11.02 2.34 -5.41
CA LEU A 99 -9.92 1.98 -4.54
C LEU A 99 -10.13 0.59 -3.93
N ALA A 100 -11.34 0.28 -3.47
CA ALA A 100 -11.68 -1.03 -2.93
C ALA A 100 -11.52 -2.14 -3.98
N HIS A 101 -12.04 -1.93 -5.19
CA HIS A 101 -11.92 -2.89 -6.30
C HIS A 101 -10.47 -3.09 -6.76
N ALA A 102 -9.68 -2.02 -6.84
CA ALA A 102 -8.25 -2.10 -7.15
C ALA A 102 -7.49 -2.92 -6.09
N LYS A 103 -7.83 -2.77 -4.80
CA LYS A 103 -7.24 -3.57 -3.72
C LYS A 103 -7.66 -5.04 -3.80
N MET A 104 -8.94 -5.32 -4.04
CA MET A 104 -9.42 -6.70 -4.17
C MET A 104 -8.72 -7.42 -5.33
N ASP A 105 -8.60 -6.76 -6.47
CA ASP A 105 -7.89 -7.29 -7.63
C ASP A 105 -6.41 -7.55 -7.32
N LEU A 106 -5.68 -6.55 -6.82
CA LEU A 106 -4.26 -6.70 -6.50
C LEU A 106 -4.03 -7.78 -5.46
N MET A 107 -4.79 -7.79 -4.35
CA MET A 107 -4.67 -8.81 -3.31
C MET A 107 -4.87 -10.22 -3.87
N SER A 108 -5.87 -10.42 -4.73
CA SER A 108 -6.15 -11.70 -5.39
C SER A 108 -4.95 -12.16 -6.23
N GLN A 109 -4.32 -11.25 -6.96
CA GLN A 109 -3.16 -11.54 -7.79
C GLN A 109 -1.91 -11.83 -6.95
N LEU A 110 -1.67 -11.05 -5.89
CA LEU A 110 -0.55 -11.28 -4.97
C LEU A 110 -0.67 -12.63 -4.27
N LEU A 111 -1.87 -13.05 -3.88
CA LEU A 111 -2.12 -14.35 -3.25
C LEU A 111 -1.79 -15.55 -4.14
N ARG A 112 -1.87 -15.39 -5.46
CA ARG A 112 -1.49 -16.41 -6.45
C ARG A 112 0.01 -16.38 -6.78
N SER A 113 0.74 -15.38 -6.29
CA SER A 113 2.18 -15.22 -6.51
C SER A 113 3.01 -15.81 -5.37
N ARG A 114 4.34 -15.80 -5.52
CA ARG A 114 5.29 -16.14 -4.44
C ARG A 114 5.66 -14.95 -3.56
N LEU A 115 5.21 -13.73 -3.89
CA LEU A 115 5.59 -12.52 -3.14
C LEU A 115 5.22 -12.57 -1.64
N PRO A 116 4.06 -13.12 -1.21
CA PRO A 116 3.74 -13.22 0.21
C PRO A 116 4.64 -14.18 1.02
N ASP A 117 5.42 -15.02 0.37
CA ASP A 117 6.40 -15.90 1.02
C ASP A 117 7.80 -15.27 1.08
N ASP A 118 8.01 -14.19 0.32
CA ASP A 118 9.31 -13.54 0.19
C ASP A 118 9.72 -12.87 1.51
N PRO A 119 10.96 -13.07 2.00
CA PRO A 119 11.46 -12.40 3.20
C PRO A 119 11.26 -10.88 3.20
N VAL A 120 11.32 -10.22 2.03
CA VAL A 120 11.12 -8.76 1.94
C VAL A 120 9.71 -8.32 2.38
N SER A 121 8.74 -9.23 2.36
CA SER A 121 7.35 -8.98 2.74
C SER A 121 7.02 -9.37 4.19
N GLU A 122 7.93 -10.03 4.90
CA GLU A 122 7.68 -10.58 6.24
C GLU A 122 7.30 -9.50 7.27
N ARG A 123 7.82 -8.27 7.10
CA ARG A 123 7.48 -7.13 7.95
C ARG A 123 5.97 -6.90 8.08
N TYR A 124 5.20 -7.17 7.02
CA TYR A 124 3.75 -6.98 7.01
C TYR A 124 3.01 -7.98 7.90
N LEU A 125 3.57 -9.18 8.08
CA LEU A 125 3.04 -10.16 9.01
C LEU A 125 3.29 -9.73 10.45
N ARG A 126 4.51 -9.24 10.73
CA ARG A 126 4.95 -8.79 12.05
C ARG A 126 4.17 -7.56 12.52
N SER A 127 3.93 -6.61 11.62
CA SER A 127 3.20 -5.37 11.95
C SER A 127 1.69 -5.54 12.07
N TYR A 128 1.13 -6.67 11.64
CA TYR A 128 -0.31 -6.91 11.69
C TYR A 128 -0.83 -7.19 13.10
N PHE A 129 -0.05 -7.91 13.91
CA PHE A 129 -0.43 -8.26 15.27
C PHE A 129 0.18 -7.27 16.27
N PRO A 130 -0.51 -6.97 17.39
CA PRO A 130 0.10 -6.26 18.50
C PRO A 130 1.38 -6.98 18.98
N GLU A 131 2.42 -6.21 19.30
CA GLU A 131 3.74 -6.74 19.69
C GLU A 131 3.64 -7.73 20.86
N GLU A 132 2.78 -7.43 21.84
CA GLU A 132 2.55 -8.30 22.98
C GLU A 132 1.93 -9.65 22.59
N ALA A 133 1.01 -9.67 21.62
CA ALA A 133 0.43 -10.91 21.12
C ALA A 133 1.50 -11.79 20.47
N VAL A 134 2.43 -11.17 19.72
CA VAL A 134 3.57 -11.88 19.11
C VAL A 134 4.53 -12.40 20.19
N ARG A 135 4.85 -11.58 21.19
CA ARG A 135 5.73 -11.95 22.32
C ARG A 135 5.20 -13.18 23.07
N VAL A 136 3.89 -13.22 23.32
CA VAL A 136 3.26 -14.35 24.03
C VAL A 136 3.12 -15.59 23.14
N ALA A 137 2.77 -15.42 21.87
CA ALA A 137 2.60 -16.55 20.94
C ALA A 137 3.92 -17.17 20.46
N GLY A 138 4.99 -16.36 20.39
CA GLY A 138 6.29 -16.74 19.87
C GLY A 138 6.40 -16.63 18.35
N GLU A 139 7.63 -16.39 17.89
CA GLU A 139 7.99 -16.20 16.47
C GLU A 139 7.59 -17.38 15.58
N THR A 140 7.80 -18.61 16.06
CA THR A 140 7.42 -19.82 15.31
C THR A 140 5.92 -19.87 15.01
N ALA A 141 5.08 -19.44 15.96
CA ALA A 141 3.63 -19.43 15.76
C ALA A 141 3.20 -18.37 14.73
N LEU A 142 3.91 -17.25 14.67
CA LEU A 142 3.70 -16.21 13.67
C LEU A 142 4.09 -16.70 12.27
N LEU A 143 5.29 -17.27 12.11
CA LEU A 143 5.80 -17.73 10.81
C LEU A 143 5.02 -18.91 10.22
N THR A 144 4.44 -19.75 11.09
CA THR A 144 3.59 -20.91 10.70
C THR A 144 2.10 -20.59 10.71
N HIS A 145 1.72 -19.31 10.84
CA HIS A 145 0.33 -18.90 10.90
C HIS A 145 -0.43 -19.28 9.63
N ARG A 146 -1.59 -19.93 9.76
CA ARG A 146 -2.40 -20.42 8.63
C ARG A 146 -2.81 -19.32 7.64
N LEU A 147 -2.97 -18.09 8.14
CA LEU A 147 -3.32 -16.92 7.33
C LEU A 147 -2.12 -16.03 7.01
N ARG A 148 -0.87 -16.50 7.17
CA ARG A 148 0.33 -15.71 6.86
C ARG A 148 0.26 -15.08 5.47
N ARG A 149 0.04 -15.89 4.43
CA ARG A 149 -0.07 -15.41 3.04
C ARG A 149 -1.22 -14.41 2.85
N PRO A 150 -2.47 -14.71 3.29
CA PRO A 150 -3.58 -13.74 3.32
C PRO A 150 -3.24 -12.40 3.99
N ILE A 151 -2.66 -12.42 5.19
CA ILE A 151 -2.33 -11.23 5.96
C ILE A 151 -1.28 -10.41 5.20
N VAL A 152 -0.18 -11.03 4.77
CA VAL A 152 0.88 -10.34 4.03
C VAL A 152 0.36 -9.72 2.75
N ALA A 153 -0.40 -10.45 1.94
CA ALA A 153 -0.96 -9.92 0.70
C ALA A 153 -1.92 -8.76 0.94
N SER A 154 -2.78 -8.84 1.95
CA SER A 154 -3.72 -7.77 2.33
C SER A 154 -2.98 -6.52 2.80
N GLN A 155 -2.02 -6.67 3.70
CA GLN A 155 -1.27 -5.55 4.28
C GLN A 155 -0.36 -4.87 3.24
N LEU A 156 0.32 -5.65 2.40
CA LEU A 156 1.11 -5.12 1.29
C LEU A 156 0.22 -4.37 0.29
N THR A 157 -0.95 -4.92 -0.05
CA THR A 157 -1.91 -4.24 -0.93
C THR A 157 -2.38 -2.93 -0.33
N ASN A 158 -2.70 -2.90 0.97
CA ASN A 158 -3.13 -1.69 1.66
C ASN A 158 -2.04 -0.61 1.66
N ASP A 159 -0.80 -1.00 1.92
CA ASP A 159 0.35 -0.10 1.93
C ASP A 159 0.61 0.49 0.53
N LEU A 160 0.73 -0.38 -0.47
CA LEU A 160 0.98 0.01 -1.85
C LEU A 160 -0.15 0.88 -2.40
N VAL A 161 -1.39 0.41 -2.36
CA VAL A 161 -2.52 1.14 -2.96
C VAL A 161 -2.87 2.38 -2.13
N GLY A 162 -2.68 2.33 -0.81
CA GLY A 162 -2.96 3.47 0.07
C GLY A 162 -2.10 4.69 -0.25
N LEU A 163 -0.83 4.49 -0.60
CA LEU A 163 0.05 5.58 -1.01
C LEU A 163 -0.01 5.85 -2.51
N MET A 164 -0.05 4.82 -3.37
CA MET A 164 0.12 4.97 -4.82
C MET A 164 -1.19 5.24 -5.57
N GLY A 165 -2.33 4.89 -4.98
CA GLY A 165 -3.67 5.13 -5.55
C GLY A 165 -4.24 3.95 -6.35
N ALA A 166 -5.54 4.03 -6.63
CA ALA A 166 -6.31 2.95 -7.27
C ALA A 166 -5.82 2.57 -8.68
N THR A 167 -5.20 3.51 -9.40
CA THR A 167 -4.82 3.33 -10.80
C THR A 167 -3.41 2.84 -10.99
N PHE A 168 -2.56 2.91 -9.96
CA PHE A 168 -1.12 2.72 -10.07
C PHE A 168 -0.74 1.38 -10.71
N THR A 169 -1.17 0.27 -10.12
CA THR A 169 -0.78 -1.06 -10.61
C THR A 169 -1.24 -1.30 -12.04
N ASN A 170 -2.47 -0.93 -12.39
CA ASN A 170 -3.00 -1.06 -13.75
C ASN A 170 -2.23 -0.19 -14.74
N ARG A 171 -1.90 1.05 -14.37
CA ARG A 171 -1.07 1.95 -15.20
C ARG A 171 0.31 1.34 -15.44
N ILE A 172 1.02 0.93 -14.38
CA ILE A 172 2.36 0.36 -14.54
C ILE A 172 2.30 -0.91 -15.39
N ALA A 173 1.36 -1.82 -15.13
CA ALA A 173 1.20 -3.06 -15.89
C ALA A 173 0.94 -2.79 -17.39
N ARG A 174 0.09 -1.82 -17.70
CA ARG A 174 -0.17 -1.39 -19.08
C ARG A 174 1.08 -0.82 -19.74
N ASP A 175 1.80 0.04 -19.03
CA ASP A 175 2.94 0.78 -19.60
C ASP A 175 4.20 -0.09 -19.75
N THR A 176 4.41 -1.09 -18.87
CA THR A 176 5.62 -1.92 -18.85
C THR A 176 5.39 -3.37 -19.29
N GLY A 177 4.14 -3.82 -19.37
CA GLY A 177 3.79 -5.23 -19.59
C GLY A 177 4.10 -6.15 -18.40
N SER A 178 4.49 -5.61 -17.25
CA SER A 178 4.88 -6.39 -16.08
C SER A 178 3.67 -6.93 -15.32
N ALA A 179 3.81 -8.11 -14.72
CA ALA A 179 2.76 -8.68 -13.87
C ALA A 179 2.60 -7.87 -12.56
N PRO A 180 1.38 -7.77 -11.99
CA PRO A 180 1.15 -7.04 -10.74
C PRO A 180 2.00 -7.49 -9.54
N ALA A 181 2.38 -8.77 -9.48
CA ALA A 181 3.30 -9.26 -8.45
C ALA A 181 4.72 -8.69 -8.61
N ASP A 182 5.21 -8.53 -9.83
CA ASP A 182 6.53 -7.96 -10.11
C ASP A 182 6.53 -6.44 -9.86
N ILE A 183 5.43 -5.77 -10.19
CA ILE A 183 5.22 -4.35 -9.86
C ILE A 183 5.22 -4.15 -8.35
N ALA A 184 4.48 -4.97 -7.60
CA ALA A 184 4.45 -4.89 -6.15
C ALA A 184 5.81 -5.20 -5.52
N ARG A 185 6.57 -6.14 -6.08
CA ARG A 185 7.95 -6.45 -5.65
C ARG A 185 8.89 -5.28 -5.89
N ALA A 186 8.89 -4.73 -7.10
CA ALA A 186 9.71 -3.57 -7.46
C ALA A 186 9.35 -2.35 -6.59
N TRP A 187 8.06 -2.12 -6.37
CA TRP A 187 7.60 -1.08 -5.46
C TRP A 187 8.06 -1.33 -4.03
N LEU A 188 7.98 -2.57 -3.54
CA LEU A 188 8.41 -2.92 -2.19
C LEU A 188 9.90 -2.65 -1.98
N ILE A 189 10.75 -2.96 -2.97
CA ILE A 189 12.17 -2.60 -2.95
C ILE A 189 12.34 -1.09 -2.91
N ALA A 190 11.71 -0.36 -3.84
CA ALA A 190 11.76 1.10 -3.88
C ALA A 190 11.33 1.73 -2.53
N ALA A 191 10.29 1.17 -1.91
CA ALA A 191 9.73 1.62 -0.65
C ALA A 191 10.66 1.32 0.55
N HIS A 192 11.43 0.23 0.51
CA HIS A 192 12.50 -0.03 1.48
C HIS A 192 13.67 0.93 1.30
N LEU A 193 14.16 1.10 0.07
CA LEU A 193 15.28 1.99 -0.24
C LEU A 193 14.98 3.46 0.12
N ALA A 194 13.72 3.88 -0.04
CA ALA A 194 13.27 5.22 0.33
C ALA A 194 12.90 5.37 1.82
N ASP A 195 12.92 4.29 2.61
CA ASP A 195 12.39 4.25 3.97
C ASP A 195 10.99 4.89 4.09
N HIS A 196 10.10 4.43 3.21
CA HIS A 196 8.80 5.07 3.00
C HIS A 196 7.95 5.10 4.30
N ASN A 197 8.10 4.07 5.14
CA ASN A 197 7.36 3.91 6.38
C ASN A 197 7.74 5.01 7.37
N ASP A 198 9.03 5.26 7.57
CA ASP A 198 9.50 6.32 8.46
C ASP A 198 9.10 7.70 7.94
N LEU A 199 9.26 7.95 6.64
CA LEU A 199 8.83 9.20 6.02
C LEU A 199 7.33 9.43 6.20
N THR A 200 6.49 8.43 5.92
CA THR A 200 5.04 8.53 6.08
C THR A 200 4.66 8.77 7.54
N LYS A 201 5.30 8.08 8.49
CA LYS A 201 5.09 8.30 9.94
C LYS A 201 5.47 9.71 10.36
N ARG A 202 6.60 10.25 9.91
CA ARG A 202 7.02 11.63 10.21
C ARG A 202 6.03 12.64 9.67
N VAL A 203 5.54 12.45 8.44
CA VAL A 203 4.54 13.33 7.84
C VAL A 203 3.23 13.32 8.64
N ARG A 204 2.75 12.13 9.05
CA ARG A 204 1.57 12.02 9.91
C ARG A 204 1.79 12.62 11.31
N GLY A 205 2.96 12.41 11.91
CA GLY A 205 3.29 12.93 13.24
C GLY A 205 3.27 14.46 13.37
N ILE A 206 3.37 15.19 12.26
CA ILE A 206 3.30 16.65 12.23
C ILE A 206 2.02 17.18 11.57
N GLU A 207 1.10 16.31 11.15
CA GLU A 207 -0.06 16.71 10.34
C GLU A 207 -0.99 17.67 11.09
N ASN A 208 -1.14 17.48 12.41
CA ASN A 208 -1.92 18.38 13.28
C ASN A 208 -1.34 19.81 13.37
N ARG A 209 -0.11 20.02 12.86
CA ARG A 209 0.57 21.32 12.83
C ARG A 209 0.67 21.92 11.42
N LEU A 210 0.25 21.19 10.40
CA LEU A 210 0.35 21.60 9.00
C LEU A 210 -1.04 21.66 8.35
N SER A 211 -1.17 22.47 7.29
CA SER A 211 -2.36 22.37 6.46
C SER A 211 -2.41 21.02 5.74
N PRO A 212 -3.58 20.37 5.60
CA PRO A 212 -3.71 19.10 4.87
C PRO A 212 -3.12 19.15 3.44
N ARG A 213 -3.18 20.31 2.79
CA ARG A 213 -2.60 20.55 1.46
C ARG A 213 -1.10 20.29 1.42
N ILE A 214 -0.35 20.64 2.47
CA ILE A 214 1.09 20.41 2.55
C ILE A 214 1.37 18.92 2.70
N THR A 215 0.66 18.25 3.62
CA THR A 215 0.74 16.80 3.84
C THR A 215 0.49 16.03 2.54
N TYR A 216 -0.60 16.34 1.84
CA TYR A 216 -0.92 15.69 0.57
C TYR A 216 0.14 15.92 -0.50
N ARG A 217 0.68 17.14 -0.61
CA ARG A 217 1.75 17.46 -1.56
C ARG A 217 3.01 16.64 -1.29
N TRP A 218 3.37 16.44 -0.03
CA TRP A 218 4.55 15.65 0.34
C TRP A 218 4.35 14.16 0.08
N LEU A 219 3.19 13.61 0.43
CA LEU A 219 2.86 12.21 0.14
C LEU A 219 2.78 11.93 -1.37
N LEU A 220 2.20 12.84 -2.15
CA LEU A 220 2.23 12.75 -3.61
C LEU A 220 3.65 12.88 -4.16
N GLY A 221 4.49 13.72 -3.55
CA GLY A 221 5.92 13.80 -3.83
C GLY A 221 6.63 12.44 -3.64
N LEU A 222 6.44 11.83 -2.47
CA LEU A 222 6.97 10.50 -2.15
C LEU A 222 6.47 9.46 -3.16
N SER A 223 5.16 9.44 -3.47
CA SER A 223 4.59 8.51 -4.44
C SER A 223 5.23 8.63 -5.83
N ARG A 224 5.59 9.84 -6.28
CA ARG A 224 6.26 10.06 -7.57
C ARG A 224 7.69 9.52 -7.58
N VAL A 225 8.42 9.69 -6.47
CA VAL A 225 9.76 9.11 -6.32
C VAL A 225 9.67 7.58 -6.35
N LEU A 226 8.74 7.00 -5.58
CA LEU A 226 8.53 5.55 -5.55
C LEU A 226 8.12 5.01 -6.92
N GLU A 227 7.23 5.69 -7.65
CA GLU A 227 6.85 5.28 -9.01
C GLU A 227 8.06 5.28 -9.96
N ARG A 228 8.87 6.34 -9.95
CA ARG A 228 10.06 6.43 -10.80
C ARG A 228 11.07 5.32 -10.49
N THR A 229 11.33 5.06 -9.21
CA THR A 229 12.22 3.98 -8.79
C THR A 229 11.65 2.60 -9.13
N THR A 230 10.33 2.40 -8.97
CA THR A 230 9.65 1.16 -9.34
C THR A 230 9.82 0.88 -10.83
N ARG A 231 9.55 1.87 -11.69
CA ARG A 231 9.73 1.73 -13.15
C ARG A 231 11.17 1.46 -13.52
N TRP A 232 12.13 2.16 -12.89
CA TRP A 232 13.55 1.91 -13.11
C TRP A 232 13.94 0.47 -12.75
N LEU A 233 13.49 -0.04 -11.60
CA LEU A 233 13.74 -1.42 -11.19
C LEU A 233 13.17 -2.43 -12.21
N LEU A 234 11.94 -2.22 -12.66
CA LEU A 234 11.30 -3.09 -13.67
C LEU A 234 12.06 -3.10 -14.99
N SER A 235 12.56 -1.94 -15.45
CA SER A 235 13.31 -1.85 -16.71
C SER A 235 14.73 -2.41 -16.63
N ASN A 236 15.38 -2.41 -15.46
CA ASN A 236 16.80 -2.77 -15.33
C ASN A 236 17.02 -4.19 -14.76
N PHE A 237 16.10 -4.71 -13.96
CA PHE A 237 16.27 -6.01 -13.29
C PHE A 237 15.29 -7.09 -13.80
N GLY A 238 14.42 -6.77 -14.76
CA GLY A 238 13.51 -7.73 -15.38
C GLY A 238 12.57 -8.42 -14.39
N HIS A 239 12.25 -9.70 -14.65
CA HIS A 239 11.32 -10.50 -13.82
C HIS A 239 12.01 -11.27 -12.70
N GLU A 240 13.34 -11.39 -12.71
CA GLU A 240 14.15 -12.10 -11.69
C GLU A 240 14.76 -11.10 -10.70
N ILE A 241 13.92 -10.30 -10.08
CA ILE A 241 14.38 -9.35 -9.06
C ILE A 241 14.57 -10.10 -7.73
N ASN A 242 15.82 -10.35 -7.34
CA ASN A 242 16.11 -10.74 -5.96
C ASN A 242 16.03 -9.50 -5.07
N ALA A 243 14.86 -9.29 -4.46
CA ALA A 243 14.58 -8.13 -3.64
C ALA A 243 15.53 -8.00 -2.45
N SER A 244 15.85 -9.11 -1.79
CA SER A 244 16.76 -9.15 -0.63
C SER A 244 18.17 -8.68 -1.03
N THR A 245 18.73 -9.21 -2.11
CA THR A 245 20.07 -8.84 -2.59
C THR A 245 20.15 -7.36 -2.93
N ILE A 246 19.18 -6.82 -3.68
CA ILE A 246 19.20 -5.39 -4.06
C ILE A 246 19.11 -4.50 -2.83
N ILE A 247 18.27 -4.86 -1.85
CA ILE A 247 18.17 -4.08 -0.61
C ILE A 247 19.48 -4.15 0.16
N GLU A 248 20.03 -5.34 0.40
CA GLU A 248 21.29 -5.53 1.13
C GLU A 248 22.47 -4.77 0.49
N GLU A 249 22.61 -4.83 -0.83
CA GLU A 249 23.73 -4.20 -1.54
C GLU A 249 23.64 -2.67 -1.60
N ASN A 250 22.43 -2.10 -1.56
CA ASN A 250 22.22 -0.67 -1.82
C ASN A 250 21.82 0.14 -0.58
N LEU A 251 21.32 -0.50 0.49
CA LEU A 251 20.78 0.22 1.66
C LEU A 251 21.86 1.07 2.34
N ASP A 252 23.04 0.51 2.60
CA ASP A 252 24.12 1.21 3.32
C ASP A 252 24.61 2.44 2.56
N GLN A 253 24.83 2.29 1.25
CA GLN A 253 25.24 3.40 0.39
C GLN A 253 24.17 4.48 0.30
N LEU A 254 22.90 4.10 0.24
CA LEU A 254 21.78 5.04 0.22
C LEU A 254 21.57 5.75 1.56
N VAL A 255 21.86 5.10 2.68
CA VAL A 255 21.83 5.74 4.01
C VAL A 255 22.89 6.83 4.09
N ILE A 256 24.11 6.55 3.64
CA ILE A 256 25.19 7.54 3.56
C ILE A 256 24.77 8.70 2.66
N LEU A 257 24.33 8.40 1.43
CA LEU A 257 23.94 9.43 0.46
C LEU A 257 22.75 10.27 0.95
N ARG A 258 21.80 9.68 1.68
CA ARG A 258 20.69 10.42 2.29
C ARG A 258 21.15 11.35 3.41
N GLY A 259 22.11 10.91 4.23
CA GLY A 259 22.73 11.74 5.27
C GLY A 259 23.47 12.94 4.70
N GLU A 260 24.10 12.76 3.53
CA GLU A 260 24.86 13.81 2.84
C GLU A 260 24.04 14.61 1.82
N PHE A 261 22.81 14.20 1.52
CA PHE A 261 21.96 14.83 0.49
C PHE A 261 21.76 16.34 0.73
N GLY A 262 21.64 16.75 2.00
CA GLY A 262 21.56 18.16 2.37
C GLY A 262 22.77 18.96 1.89
N ASN A 263 23.96 18.37 1.93
CA ASN A 263 25.21 19.00 1.50
C ASN A 263 25.27 19.09 -0.04
N PHE A 264 24.84 18.05 -0.75
CA PHE A 264 24.78 18.05 -2.23
C PHE A 264 23.77 19.06 -2.79
N VAL A 265 22.66 19.30 -2.10
CA VAL A 265 21.60 20.22 -2.55
C VAL A 265 21.83 21.65 -2.07
N ALA A 266 22.49 21.83 -0.92
CA ALA A 266 22.88 23.16 -0.42
C ALA A 266 24.02 23.79 -1.23
N GLY A 267 24.82 22.96 -1.92
CA GLY A 267 25.91 23.42 -2.78
C GLY A 267 27.01 24.13 -1.99
N ASP A 268 27.79 23.34 -1.24
CA ASP A 268 29.14 23.74 -0.82
C ASP A 268 30.19 23.26 -1.84
#